data_AF-A0A061H192-F1
#
_entry.id   AF-A0A061H192-F1
#
_cell.length_a   1.000
_cell.length_b   1.000
_cell.length_c   1.000
_cell.angle_alpha   90.00
_cell.angle_beta   90.00
_cell.angle_gamma   90.00
#
_symmetry.space_group_name_H-M   'P 1'
#
loop_
_entity.id
_entity.type
_entity.pdbx_description
1 polymer ?
#
loop_
_entity_poly.entity_id
_entity_poly.type
_entity_poly.pdbx_seq_one_letter_code
_entity_poly.pdbx_strand_id
1 'polypeptide(L)'
;MAPLSRLVGALPASLLALVVVAISTVLPAGVHAQTFGIGDPNNVTSLSGTWCTGACHVVTGLQFYNPISETFTYPLSAGQSYSFTDDGFWEQALYLYSTNPSQPNCVSAQLIWQHGTYTLNSNNTLTLNPFKGDGRQQISDYCAQVSNVVQSYTQKEDMNGFEIHLDTHYGQPAYYLKLYEFDGAPKPIMWQTYNPPQMLPTEQLHQVVIGELNGA
;
A
#
# COMPACT_ATOMS: atom_id res chain seq x y z
N MET A 1 -32.85 88.15 -31.36
CA MET A 1 -33.11 86.73 -31.65
C MET A 1 -33.15 85.98 -30.34
N ALA A 2 -34.29 85.32 -30.13
CA ALA A 2 -34.68 84.24 -29.23
C ALA A 2 -33.79 83.75 -28.05
N PRO A 3 -34.46 83.19 -27.00
CA PRO A 3 -34.06 83.22 -25.59
C PRO A 3 -33.78 81.81 -25.02
N LEU A 4 -33.83 81.66 -23.69
CA LEU A 4 -34.13 80.48 -22.84
C LEU A 4 -33.13 80.41 -21.68
N SER A 5 -33.45 80.02 -20.45
CA SER A 5 -34.68 79.71 -19.74
C SER A 5 -34.27 79.50 -18.27
N ARG A 6 -35.22 79.70 -17.36
CA ARG A 6 -35.15 79.54 -15.89
C ARG A 6 -34.94 78.08 -15.46
N LEU A 7 -34.42 77.88 -14.23
CA LEU A 7 -34.92 77.01 -13.14
C LEU A 7 -33.94 77.17 -11.94
N VAL A 8 -34.25 77.86 -10.84
CA VAL A 8 -35.03 77.44 -9.64
C VAL A 8 -34.58 76.11 -9.03
N GLY A 9 -34.13 76.14 -7.76
CA GLY A 9 -34.08 74.96 -6.89
C GLY A 9 -33.17 75.16 -5.66
N ALA A 10 -33.73 75.06 -4.46
CA ALA A 10 -33.15 75.47 -3.18
C ALA A 10 -32.90 74.26 -2.23
N LEU A 11 -31.95 74.44 -1.30
CA LEU A 11 -31.93 73.98 0.11
C LEU A 11 -31.70 72.47 0.43
N PRO A 12 -31.33 72.11 1.69
CA PRO A 12 -30.21 71.22 2.00
C PRO A 12 -30.57 69.94 2.80
N ALA A 13 -29.52 69.16 3.11
CA ALA A 13 -29.28 68.36 4.32
C ALA A 13 -30.40 67.43 4.86
N SER A 14 -30.15 66.12 4.82
CA SER A 14 -30.66 65.20 5.85
C SER A 14 -29.76 63.97 5.96
N LEU A 15 -29.00 63.89 7.06
CA LEU A 15 -28.33 62.69 7.53
C LEU A 15 -29.35 61.82 8.27
N LEU A 16 -29.56 60.58 7.80
CA LEU A 16 -30.18 59.52 8.60
C LEU A 16 -29.25 58.32 8.60
N ALA A 17 -28.53 58.12 9.71
CA ALA A 17 -27.76 56.91 9.95
C ALA A 17 -28.68 55.84 10.55
N LEU A 18 -28.92 54.77 9.82
CA LEU A 18 -29.67 53.60 10.28
C LEU A 18 -28.67 52.57 10.83
N VAL A 19 -28.65 52.34 12.15
CA VAL A 19 -27.87 51.27 12.77
C VAL A 19 -28.69 49.98 12.72
N VAL A 20 -28.29 49.04 11.88
CA VAL A 20 -28.84 47.67 11.84
C VAL A 20 -27.94 46.78 12.68
N VAL A 21 -28.46 46.29 13.81
CA VAL A 21 -27.81 45.25 14.62
C VAL A 21 -28.11 43.90 13.98
N ALA A 22 -27.12 43.31 13.31
CA ALA A 22 -27.20 41.95 12.80
C ALA A 22 -26.92 40.96 13.93
N ILE A 23 -27.95 40.21 14.35
CA ILE A 23 -27.81 39.05 15.25
C ILE A 23 -27.30 37.89 14.41
N SER A 24 -26.02 37.55 14.55
CA SER A 24 -25.42 36.37 13.93
C SER A 24 -25.85 35.11 14.68
N THR A 25 -26.78 34.34 14.10
CA THR A 25 -27.12 33.00 14.57
C THR A 25 -25.96 32.06 14.24
N VAL A 26 -25.23 31.63 15.27
CA VAL A 26 -24.20 30.59 15.15
C VAL A 26 -24.93 29.25 14.98
N LEU A 27 -24.99 28.76 13.74
CA LEU A 27 -25.44 27.39 13.45
C LEU A 27 -24.36 26.42 13.93
N PRO A 28 -24.68 25.42 14.77
CA PRO A 28 -23.72 24.37 15.09
C PRO A 28 -23.48 23.54 13.81
N ALA A 29 -22.27 23.61 13.27
CA ALA A 29 -21.82 22.69 12.23
C ALA A 29 -21.83 21.28 12.83
N GLY A 30 -22.72 20.42 12.32
CA GLY A 30 -22.73 19.01 12.69
C GLY A 30 -21.40 18.38 12.31
N VAL A 31 -20.70 17.82 13.31
CA VAL A 31 -19.53 16.99 13.07
C VAL A 31 -20.02 15.68 12.46
N HIS A 32 -19.93 15.56 11.14
CA HIS A 32 -20.11 14.28 10.48
C HIS A 32 -18.87 13.42 10.73
N ALA A 33 -19.03 12.34 11.49
CA ALA A 33 -18.06 11.27 11.51
C ALA A 33 -18.00 10.67 10.09
N GLN A 34 -16.85 10.78 9.42
CA GLN A 34 -16.63 10.12 8.14
C GLN A 34 -16.32 8.65 8.43
N THR A 35 -17.24 7.76 8.08
CA THR A 35 -16.97 6.33 8.04
C THR A 35 -16.27 6.03 6.72
N PHE A 36 -15.00 5.65 6.79
CA PHE A 36 -14.23 5.20 5.65
C PHE A 36 -14.48 3.70 5.43
N GLY A 37 -14.83 3.32 4.20
CA GLY A 37 -14.89 1.95 3.74
C GLY A 37 -13.50 1.33 3.55
N ILE A 38 -13.48 0.04 3.22
CA ILE A 38 -12.25 -0.70 2.91
C ILE A 38 -11.54 -0.02 1.74
N GLY A 39 -10.28 0.39 1.96
CA GLY A 39 -9.47 0.99 0.91
C GLY A 39 -9.94 2.37 0.46
N ASP A 40 -10.67 3.12 1.28
CA ASP A 40 -10.95 4.52 0.95
C ASP A 40 -9.66 5.36 0.95
N PRO A 41 -9.52 6.36 0.07
CA PRO A 41 -8.31 7.16 -0.05
C PRO A 41 -8.19 8.17 1.11
N ASN A 42 -7.76 7.70 2.28
CA ASN A 42 -7.57 8.49 3.51
C ASN A 42 -6.16 8.32 4.12
N ASN A 43 -5.20 7.90 3.31
CA ASN A 43 -3.81 7.65 3.69
C ASN A 43 -3.13 8.92 4.24
N VAL A 44 -2.45 8.80 5.37
CA VAL A 44 -1.74 9.93 6.03
C VAL A 44 -0.31 10.15 5.51
N THR A 45 0.19 9.26 4.65
CA THR A 45 1.51 9.35 4.01
C THR A 45 1.49 8.57 2.68
N SER A 46 2.58 8.68 1.90
CA SER A 46 2.79 7.93 0.66
C SER A 46 2.95 6.43 0.91
N LEU A 47 2.62 5.60 -0.09
CA LEU A 47 2.85 4.16 -0.05
C LEU A 47 4.35 3.80 -0.07
N SER A 48 5.21 4.68 -0.58
CA SER A 48 6.64 4.37 -0.72
C SER A 48 7.31 4.12 0.64
N GLY A 49 8.14 3.09 0.66
CA GLY A 49 8.83 2.57 1.84
C GLY A 49 8.78 1.05 1.90
N THR A 50 9.48 0.50 2.87
CA THR A 50 9.45 -0.93 3.22
C THR A 50 8.54 -1.13 4.42
N TRP A 51 7.57 -2.01 4.25
CA TRP A 51 6.56 -2.36 5.24
C TRP A 51 6.75 -3.83 5.63
N CYS A 52 6.68 -4.15 6.92
CA CYS A 52 6.82 -5.53 7.38
C CYS A 52 5.97 -5.83 8.62
N THR A 53 5.54 -7.08 8.73
CA THR A 53 4.71 -7.54 9.85
C THR A 53 5.54 -7.86 11.10
N GLY A 54 4.93 -7.75 12.28
CA GLY A 54 5.51 -8.24 13.53
C GLY A 54 6.80 -7.51 13.90
N ALA A 55 7.86 -8.27 14.22
CA ALA A 55 9.17 -7.73 14.57
C ALA A 55 10.07 -7.43 13.35
N CYS A 56 9.52 -7.50 12.13
CA CYS A 56 10.25 -7.19 10.90
C CYS A 56 11.53 -8.01 10.67
N HIS A 57 11.48 -9.32 11.01
CA HIS A 57 12.54 -10.25 10.62
C HIS A 57 12.47 -10.60 9.12
N VAL A 58 11.28 -10.58 8.53
CA VAL A 58 11.09 -10.69 7.09
C VAL A 58 11.11 -9.29 6.50
N VAL A 59 12.11 -9.02 5.65
CA VAL A 59 12.27 -7.74 4.95
C VAL A 59 12.73 -8.04 3.53
N THR A 60 12.20 -7.31 2.56
CA THR A 60 12.66 -7.28 1.18
C THR A 60 14.16 -6.94 1.07
N GLY A 61 14.78 -7.36 -0.03
CA GLY A 61 16.17 -7.15 -0.39
C GLY A 61 17.04 -8.40 -0.27
N LEU A 62 18.35 -8.19 -0.37
CA LEU A 62 19.37 -9.24 -0.42
C LEU A 62 19.43 -10.10 0.85
N GLN A 63 18.89 -9.60 1.97
CA GLN A 63 18.83 -10.34 3.24
C GLN A 63 17.75 -11.42 3.24
N PHE A 64 16.85 -11.43 2.26
CA PHE A 64 15.81 -12.45 2.12
C PHE A 64 16.05 -13.37 0.93
N TYR A 65 16.39 -12.83 -0.24
CA TYR A 65 16.66 -13.59 -1.44
C TYR A 65 17.93 -13.11 -2.14
N ASN A 66 18.78 -14.05 -2.54
CA ASN A 66 19.97 -13.77 -3.35
C ASN A 66 19.72 -14.18 -4.81
N PRO A 67 19.60 -13.21 -5.74
CA PRO A 67 19.30 -13.50 -7.15
C PRO A 67 20.49 -14.09 -7.91
N ILE A 68 21.72 -14.03 -7.38
CA ILE A 68 22.91 -14.60 -8.04
C ILE A 68 23.04 -16.10 -7.74
N SER A 69 22.83 -16.49 -6.48
CA SER A 69 22.88 -17.90 -6.07
C SER A 69 21.53 -18.61 -6.12
N GLU A 70 20.45 -17.87 -6.38
CA GLU A 70 19.06 -18.33 -6.35
C GLU A 70 18.66 -19.01 -5.03
N THR A 71 19.11 -18.45 -3.90
CA THR A 71 18.88 -19.01 -2.57
C THR A 71 18.14 -18.04 -1.65
N PHE A 72 17.30 -18.58 -0.78
CA PHE A 72 16.67 -17.84 0.31
C PHE A 72 17.51 -17.88 1.59
N THR A 73 17.46 -16.78 2.34
CA THR A 73 17.96 -16.71 3.71
C THR A 73 16.77 -16.79 4.66
N TYR A 74 16.81 -17.75 5.59
CA TYR A 74 15.71 -17.97 6.53
C TYR A 74 15.66 -16.88 7.61
N PRO A 75 14.54 -16.13 7.70
CA PRO A 75 14.34 -15.17 8.77
C PRO A 75 14.13 -15.86 10.13
N LEU A 76 14.38 -15.13 11.23
CA LEU A 76 14.18 -15.63 12.59
C LEU A 76 12.72 -15.94 12.94
N SER A 77 11.77 -15.29 12.28
CA SER A 77 10.34 -15.56 12.45
C SER A 77 9.58 -15.34 11.14
N ALA A 78 8.45 -16.04 10.98
CA ALA A 78 7.51 -15.82 9.88
C ALA A 78 6.96 -14.39 9.86
N GLY A 79 6.55 -13.97 8.69
CA GLY A 79 6.09 -12.62 8.42
C GLY A 79 5.97 -12.33 6.93
N GLN A 80 5.52 -11.12 6.64
CA GLN A 80 5.37 -10.60 5.29
C GLN A 80 6.02 -9.23 5.22
N SER A 81 6.60 -8.91 4.08
CA SER A 81 7.13 -7.60 3.79
C SER A 81 6.88 -7.22 2.34
N TYR A 82 6.53 -5.95 2.14
CA TYR A 82 6.37 -5.34 0.84
C TYR A 82 7.15 -4.03 0.83
N SER A 83 7.85 -3.77 -0.28
CA SER A 83 8.46 -2.48 -0.53
C SER A 83 7.88 -1.85 -1.78
N PHE A 84 7.69 -0.53 -1.74
CA PHE A 84 7.17 0.25 -2.85
C PHE A 84 8.04 1.47 -3.10
N THR A 85 8.31 1.78 -4.36
CA THR A 85 8.96 3.03 -4.78
C THR A 85 7.97 4.01 -5.39
N ASP A 86 8.26 5.30 -5.35
CA ASP A 86 7.43 6.33 -5.99
C ASP A 86 7.41 6.24 -7.53
N ASP A 87 8.41 5.58 -8.15
CA ASP A 87 8.50 5.33 -9.60
C ASP A 87 7.77 4.05 -10.05
N GLY A 88 6.99 3.42 -9.16
CA GLY A 88 6.04 2.36 -9.55
C GLY A 88 6.60 0.95 -9.51
N PHE A 89 7.67 0.70 -8.74
CA PHE A 89 8.20 -0.65 -8.52
C PHE A 89 7.83 -1.18 -7.14
N TRP A 90 7.74 -2.49 -7.05
CA TRP A 90 7.47 -3.19 -5.80
C TRP A 90 8.28 -4.46 -5.67
N GLU A 91 8.49 -4.88 -4.43
CA GLU A 91 9.05 -6.18 -4.09
C GLU A 91 8.27 -6.78 -2.91
N GLN A 92 8.12 -8.10 -2.88
CA GLN A 92 7.63 -8.83 -1.71
C GLN A 92 8.64 -9.85 -1.19
N ALA A 93 8.57 -10.07 0.11
CA ALA A 93 9.18 -11.17 0.83
C ALA A 93 8.15 -11.79 1.78
N LEU A 94 7.80 -13.05 1.58
CA LEU A 94 6.84 -13.76 2.41
C LEU A 94 7.52 -14.98 3.04
N TYR A 95 7.46 -15.09 4.37
CA TYR A 95 7.78 -16.31 5.08
C TYR A 95 6.54 -16.81 5.82
N LEU A 96 5.93 -17.86 5.29
CA LEU A 96 4.64 -18.38 5.73
C LEU A 96 4.81 -19.79 6.30
N TYR A 97 4.04 -20.11 7.34
CA TYR A 97 3.88 -21.49 7.82
C TYR A 97 2.47 -21.97 7.53
N SER A 98 2.37 -23.23 7.12
CA SER A 98 1.11 -23.95 7.04
C SER A 98 1.23 -25.25 7.82
N THR A 99 0.20 -25.53 8.62
CA THR A 99 0.11 -26.72 9.46
C THR A 99 -1.11 -27.54 9.08
N ASN A 100 -0.98 -28.86 9.11
CA ASN A 100 -2.11 -29.76 8.94
C ASN A 100 -2.61 -30.21 10.34
N PRO A 101 -3.80 -29.83 10.79
CA PRO A 101 -4.31 -30.24 12.10
C PRO A 101 -4.46 -31.76 12.26
N SER A 102 -4.65 -32.49 11.16
CA SER A 102 -4.69 -33.96 11.18
C SER A 102 -3.30 -34.60 11.26
N GLN A 103 -2.24 -33.86 10.94
CA GLN A 103 -0.84 -34.29 11.07
C GLN A 103 0.02 -33.16 11.65
N PRO A 104 -0.07 -32.88 12.97
CA PRO A 104 0.58 -31.72 13.59
C PRO A 104 2.11 -31.73 13.51
N ASN A 105 2.72 -32.91 13.35
CA ASN A 105 4.15 -33.08 13.14
C ASN A 105 4.61 -32.71 11.72
N CYS A 106 3.69 -32.54 10.79
CA CYS A 106 3.96 -32.17 9.40
C CYS A 106 3.76 -30.67 9.21
N VAL A 107 4.77 -29.90 9.62
CA VAL A 107 4.81 -28.46 9.41
C VAL A 107 5.46 -28.18 8.06
N SER A 108 4.83 -27.29 7.29
CA SER A 108 5.38 -26.77 6.04
C SER A 108 5.68 -25.29 6.18
N ALA A 109 6.78 -24.86 5.57
CA ALA A 109 7.22 -23.49 5.52
C ALA A 109 7.43 -23.10 4.06
N GLN A 110 6.94 -21.92 3.68
CA GLN A 110 7.06 -21.39 2.33
C GLN A 110 7.73 -20.02 2.39
N LEU A 111 8.81 -19.87 1.63
CA LEU A 111 9.44 -18.59 1.35
C LEU A 111 9.06 -18.19 -0.06
N ILE A 112 8.63 -16.95 -0.25
CA ILE A 112 8.27 -16.40 -1.56
C ILE A 112 8.94 -15.04 -1.72
N TRP A 113 9.67 -14.89 -2.82
CA TRP A 113 10.18 -13.61 -3.28
C TRP A 113 9.67 -13.35 -4.69
N GLN A 114 9.14 -12.16 -4.93
CA GLN A 114 8.83 -11.68 -6.27
C GLN A 114 8.86 -10.15 -6.29
N HIS A 115 9.09 -9.57 -7.46
CA HIS A 115 9.17 -8.12 -7.63
C HIS A 115 8.70 -7.74 -9.04
N GLY A 116 8.43 -6.45 -9.25
CA GLY A 116 8.01 -5.94 -10.55
C GLY A 116 7.46 -4.52 -10.47
N THR A 117 6.45 -4.23 -11.29
CA THR A 117 5.80 -2.92 -11.34
C THR A 117 4.41 -2.97 -10.71
N TYR A 118 3.99 -1.87 -10.09
CA TYR A 118 2.65 -1.74 -9.56
C TYR A 118 1.91 -0.56 -10.18
N THR A 119 0.59 -0.69 -10.26
CA THR A 119 -0.31 0.39 -10.66
C THR A 119 -1.21 0.72 -9.47
N LEU A 120 -1.16 1.98 -9.04
CA LEU A 120 -2.15 2.54 -8.13
C LEU A 120 -3.30 3.14 -8.94
N ASN A 121 -4.48 2.52 -8.86
CA ASN A 121 -5.65 2.99 -9.58
C ASN A 121 -6.34 4.15 -8.86
N SER A 122 -7.15 4.93 -9.59
CA SER A 122 -7.85 6.10 -9.04
C SER A 122 -8.86 5.77 -7.94
N ASN A 123 -9.31 4.52 -7.85
CA ASN A 123 -10.19 3.99 -6.81
C ASN A 123 -9.40 3.35 -5.64
N ASN A 124 -8.11 3.70 -5.48
CA ASN A 124 -7.21 3.23 -4.42
C ASN A 124 -6.94 1.72 -4.43
N THR A 125 -7.34 0.99 -5.48
CA THR A 125 -6.93 -0.41 -5.67
C THR A 125 -5.50 -0.47 -6.19
N LEU A 126 -4.79 -1.54 -5.82
CA LEU A 126 -3.40 -1.78 -6.20
C LEU A 126 -3.34 -3.03 -7.07
N THR A 127 -2.62 -2.94 -8.19
CA THR A 127 -2.31 -4.09 -9.03
C THR A 127 -0.81 -4.29 -9.08
N LEU A 128 -0.34 -5.43 -8.57
CA LEU A 128 1.07 -5.81 -8.53
C LEU A 128 1.39 -6.77 -9.68
N ASN A 129 2.16 -6.29 -10.65
CA ASN A 129 2.58 -7.05 -11.82
C ASN A 129 4.03 -7.52 -11.65
N PRO A 130 4.28 -8.82 -11.44
CA PRO A 130 5.64 -9.33 -11.29
C PRO A 130 6.39 -9.33 -12.63
N PHE A 131 7.71 -9.15 -12.58
CA PHE A 131 8.58 -9.50 -13.71
C PHE A 131 8.56 -11.02 -13.89
N LYS A 132 7.99 -11.47 -15.01
CA LYS A 132 7.85 -12.89 -15.31
C LYS A 132 9.23 -13.54 -15.35
N GLY A 133 9.37 -14.70 -14.70
CA GLY A 133 10.62 -15.46 -14.65
C GLY A 133 11.54 -15.12 -13.48
N ASP A 134 11.31 -14.01 -12.78
CA ASP A 134 12.17 -13.62 -11.65
C ASP A 134 11.75 -14.28 -10.35
N GLY A 135 10.46 -14.27 -10.03
CA GLY A 135 9.98 -14.73 -8.74
C GLY A 135 10.43 -16.17 -8.43
N ARG A 136 10.72 -16.41 -7.15
CA ARG A 136 11.10 -17.70 -6.62
C ARG A 136 10.23 -18.04 -5.42
N GLN A 137 10.04 -19.33 -5.21
CA GLN A 137 9.53 -19.84 -3.94
C GLN A 137 10.36 -21.05 -3.50
N GLN A 138 10.47 -21.23 -2.20
CA GLN A 138 11.03 -22.42 -1.58
C GLN A 138 10.01 -23.00 -0.62
N ILE A 139 9.67 -24.28 -0.81
CA ILE A 139 8.75 -25.00 0.07
C ILE A 139 9.56 -26.05 0.83
N SER A 140 9.57 -25.94 2.15
CA SER A 140 10.12 -26.94 3.06
C SER A 140 8.97 -27.62 3.79
N ASP A 141 8.76 -28.91 3.53
CA ASP A 141 7.78 -29.73 4.24
C ASP A 141 8.52 -30.86 4.97
N TYR A 142 8.26 -30.99 6.27
CA TYR A 142 8.88 -32.00 7.12
C TYR A 142 8.48 -33.43 6.74
N CYS A 143 7.28 -33.63 6.19
CA CYS A 143 6.74 -34.96 5.88
C CYS A 143 6.77 -35.32 4.39
N ALA A 144 7.24 -34.42 3.52
CA ALA A 144 7.35 -34.67 2.09
C ALA A 144 8.64 -35.42 1.72
N GLN A 145 8.57 -36.26 0.69
CA GLN A 145 9.74 -36.95 0.12
C GLN A 145 10.75 -36.00 -0.52
N VAL A 146 10.28 -34.88 -1.08
CA VAL A 146 11.10 -33.82 -1.65
C VAL A 146 10.71 -32.53 -0.96
N SER A 147 11.67 -31.93 -0.24
CA SER A 147 11.50 -30.66 0.47
C SER A 147 12.71 -29.77 0.19
N ASN A 148 12.57 -28.46 0.42
CA ASN A 148 13.65 -27.49 0.24
C ASN A 148 14.12 -27.29 -1.22
N VAL A 149 13.19 -27.39 -2.17
CA VAL A 149 13.48 -27.05 -3.57
C VAL A 149 13.08 -25.60 -3.84
N VAL A 150 14.00 -24.83 -4.42
CA VAL A 150 13.73 -23.51 -4.99
C VAL A 150 13.16 -23.70 -6.39
N GLN A 151 12.03 -23.08 -6.65
CA GLN A 151 11.32 -23.17 -7.94
C GLN A 151 10.81 -21.79 -8.37
N SER A 152 10.58 -21.62 -9.67
CA SER A 152 10.01 -20.39 -10.20
C SER A 152 8.63 -20.11 -9.62
N TYR A 153 8.34 -18.82 -9.41
CA TYR A 153 7.07 -18.33 -8.93
C TYR A 153 6.70 -17.06 -9.69
N THR A 154 5.44 -16.91 -10.07
CA THR A 154 4.95 -15.71 -10.73
C THR A 154 3.46 -15.62 -10.44
N GLN A 155 3.09 -14.70 -9.55
CA GLN A 155 1.68 -14.48 -9.21
C GLN A 155 1.39 -12.98 -9.22
N LYS A 156 0.48 -12.58 -10.11
CA LYS A 156 -0.09 -11.24 -10.08
C LYS A 156 -0.96 -11.09 -8.83
N GLU A 157 -0.81 -9.99 -8.10
CA GLU A 157 -1.67 -9.66 -6.96
C GLU A 157 -2.56 -8.47 -7.30
N ASP A 158 -3.88 -8.66 -7.14
CA ASP A 158 -4.84 -7.57 -7.20
C ASP A 158 -5.33 -7.32 -5.77
N MET A 159 -5.21 -6.08 -5.31
CA MET A 159 -5.57 -5.65 -3.96
C MET A 159 -6.74 -4.69 -4.05
N ASN A 160 -7.80 -4.98 -3.28
CA ASN A 160 -9.02 -4.16 -3.27
C ASN A 160 -8.80 -2.78 -2.61
N GLY A 161 -7.66 -2.57 -1.96
CA GLY A 161 -7.20 -1.27 -1.54
C GLY A 161 -6.15 -1.34 -0.45
N PHE A 162 -5.78 -0.17 0.08
CA PHE A 162 -4.89 -0.05 1.22
C PHE A 162 -5.21 1.18 2.06
N GLU A 163 -4.83 1.12 3.33
CA GLU A 163 -4.88 2.25 4.26
C GLU A 163 -3.53 2.40 4.96
N ILE A 164 -3.16 3.66 5.20
CA ILE A 164 -1.95 4.03 5.94
C ILE A 164 -2.32 5.05 7.01
N HIS A 165 -2.06 4.70 8.26
CA HIS A 165 -2.31 5.56 9.41
C HIS A 165 -1.14 5.51 10.40
N LEU A 166 -1.17 6.42 11.37
CA LEU A 166 -0.20 6.48 12.46
C LEU A 166 -0.78 5.74 13.68
N ASP A 167 0.01 4.86 14.27
CA ASP A 167 -0.32 4.19 15.54
C ASP A 167 0.96 3.96 16.36
N THR A 168 0.84 3.41 17.57
CA THR A 168 1.96 3.17 18.47
C THR A 168 2.53 1.77 18.27
N HIS A 169 3.78 1.69 17.81
CA HIS A 169 4.54 0.45 17.69
C HIS A 169 5.76 0.50 18.62
N TYR A 170 5.92 -0.51 19.48
CA TYR A 170 6.96 -0.54 20.52
C TYR A 170 7.06 0.75 21.38
N GLY A 171 5.91 1.39 21.65
CA GLY A 171 5.84 2.60 22.46
C GLY A 171 6.25 3.89 21.74
N GLN A 172 6.46 3.85 20.41
CA GLN A 172 6.74 5.02 19.58
C GLN A 172 5.70 5.16 18.47
N PRO A 173 5.37 6.39 18.02
CA PRO A 173 4.53 6.58 16.84
C PRO A 173 5.20 6.00 15.59
N ALA A 174 4.48 5.16 14.85
CA ALA A 174 4.92 4.54 13.61
C ALA A 174 3.76 4.47 12.61
N TYR A 175 4.08 4.56 11.31
CA TYR A 175 3.09 4.33 10.27
C TYR A 175 2.85 2.83 10.12
N TYR A 176 1.58 2.45 10.01
CA TYR A 176 1.20 1.12 9.59
C TYR A 176 0.51 1.16 8.22
N LEU A 177 0.75 0.12 7.43
CA LEU A 177 0.08 -0.20 6.19
C LEU A 177 -0.80 -1.42 6.43
N LYS A 178 -2.05 -1.33 6.00
CA LYS A 178 -2.95 -2.47 5.90
C LYS A 178 -3.42 -2.59 4.47
N LEU A 179 -3.04 -3.70 3.84
CA LEU A 179 -3.45 -4.07 2.50
C LEU A 179 -4.71 -4.92 2.57
N TYR A 180 -5.54 -4.83 1.54
CA TYR A 180 -6.73 -5.67 1.38
C TYR A 180 -6.55 -6.56 0.15
N GLU A 181 -6.78 -7.86 0.31
CA GLU A 181 -6.71 -8.84 -0.77
C GLU A 181 -7.79 -8.57 -1.83
N PHE A 182 -7.78 -9.34 -2.92
CA PHE A 182 -8.72 -9.17 -4.03
C PHE A 182 -10.20 -9.32 -3.60
N ASP A 183 -10.46 -10.08 -2.55
CA ASP A 183 -11.79 -10.32 -1.97
C ASP A 183 -12.15 -9.33 -0.85
N GLY A 184 -11.25 -8.39 -0.55
CA GLY A 184 -11.40 -7.42 0.54
C GLY A 184 -10.98 -7.95 1.91
N ALA A 185 -10.49 -9.19 2.03
CA ALA A 185 -9.94 -9.69 3.28
C ALA A 185 -8.68 -8.87 3.66
N PRO A 186 -8.53 -8.44 4.92
CA PRO A 186 -7.37 -7.67 5.33
C PRO A 186 -6.13 -8.59 5.43
N LYS A 187 -5.03 -8.16 4.81
CA LYS A 187 -3.71 -8.71 5.11
C LYS A 187 -3.27 -8.31 6.52
N PRO A 188 -2.30 -9.03 7.13
CA PRO A 188 -1.72 -8.62 8.39
C PRO A 188 -1.18 -7.19 8.33
N ILE A 189 -1.32 -6.46 9.44
CA ILE A 189 -0.80 -5.09 9.56
C ILE A 189 0.72 -5.12 9.43
N MET A 190 1.24 -4.21 8.63
CA MET A 190 2.67 -4.03 8.40
C MET A 190 3.12 -2.66 8.87
N TRP A 191 4.30 -2.57 9.47
CA TRP A 191 4.87 -1.31 9.97
C TRP A 191 5.95 -0.81 9.02
N GLN A 192 6.01 0.50 8.81
CA GLN A 192 7.06 1.11 7.99
C GLN A 192 8.40 0.97 8.72
N THR A 193 9.34 0.27 8.10
CA THR A 193 10.68 0.02 8.68
C THR A 193 11.79 0.74 7.94
N TYR A 194 11.65 0.93 6.62
CA TYR A 194 12.61 1.72 5.84
C TYR A 194 11.92 2.75 4.96
N ASN A 195 12.52 3.94 4.89
CA ASN A 195 12.20 5.01 3.95
C ASN A 195 13.51 5.79 3.68
N PRO A 196 14.17 5.64 2.52
CA PRO A 196 13.71 5.01 1.28
C PRO A 196 13.57 3.47 1.37
N PRO A 197 12.80 2.84 0.46
CA PRO A 197 12.56 1.40 0.48
C PRO A 197 13.84 0.57 0.23
N GLN A 198 13.93 -0.60 0.85
CA GLN A 198 14.97 -1.62 0.66
C GLN A 198 14.43 -2.74 -0.23
N MET A 199 14.92 -2.88 -1.46
CA MET A 199 14.56 -3.95 -2.39
C MET A 199 15.72 -4.27 -3.34
N LEU A 200 15.65 -5.38 -4.07
CA LEU A 200 16.57 -5.71 -5.16
C LEU A 200 16.36 -4.76 -6.37
N PRO A 201 17.28 -4.74 -7.35
CA PRO A 201 17.19 -3.83 -8.49
C PRO A 201 15.85 -3.92 -9.23
N THR A 202 15.32 -2.76 -9.63
CA THR A 202 14.01 -2.58 -10.27
C THR A 202 14.02 -2.93 -11.77
N GLU A 203 14.72 -3.99 -12.13
CA GLU A 203 14.86 -4.50 -13.49
C GLU A 203 14.65 -6.01 -13.53
N GLN A 204 14.31 -6.54 -14.71
CA GLN A 204 14.18 -7.98 -14.86
C GLN A 204 15.54 -8.68 -14.71
N LEU A 205 15.64 -9.60 -13.76
CA LEU A 205 16.89 -10.27 -13.38
C LEU A 205 17.14 -11.58 -14.14
N HIS A 206 16.07 -12.27 -14.57
CA HIS A 206 16.13 -13.55 -15.29
C HIS A 206 15.32 -13.52 -16.59
N GLN A 207 15.79 -14.27 -17.59
CA GLN A 207 15.06 -14.42 -18.85
C GLN A 207 13.82 -15.29 -18.68
N VAL A 208 12.74 -14.94 -19.39
CA VAL A 208 11.57 -15.82 -19.52
C VAL A 208 11.90 -16.88 -20.57
N VAL A 209 11.84 -18.16 -20.18
CA VAL A 209 11.82 -19.26 -21.16
C VAL A 209 10.38 -19.39 -21.68
N ILE A 210 10.10 -18.82 -22.85
CA ILE A 210 8.82 -18.98 -23.55
C ILE A 210 8.90 -20.30 -24.34
N GLY A 211 8.75 -21.41 -23.63
CA GLY A 211 8.48 -22.69 -24.26
C GLY A 211 6.99 -22.82 -24.52
N GLU A 212 6.53 -22.43 -25.71
CA GLU A 212 5.27 -22.96 -26.23
C GLU A 212 5.47 -24.46 -26.40
N LEU A 213 4.76 -25.29 -25.62
CA LEU A 213 4.62 -26.71 -25.94
C LEU A 213 3.71 -26.83 -27.17
N ASN A 214 4.22 -26.41 -28.33
CA ASN A 214 3.70 -26.83 -29.60
C ASN A 214 4.22 -28.25 -29.86
N GLY A 215 3.43 -29.24 -29.47
CA GLY A 215 3.47 -30.58 -30.04
C GLY A 215 3.74 -31.73 -29.06
N ALA A 216 2.66 -32.31 -28.53
CA ALA A 216 2.24 -33.70 -28.77
C ALA A 216 0.88 -33.96 -28.12
#